data_AF-X1L3F8-F1
#
_entry.id   AF-X1L3F8-F1
#
_cell.length_a   1.000
_cell.length_b   1.000
_cell.length_c   1.000
_cell.angle_alpha   90.00
_cell.angle_beta   90.00
_cell.angle_gamma   90.00
#
_symmetry.space_group_name_H-M   'P 1'
#
loop_
_entity.id
_entity.type
_entity.pdbx_description
1 polymer ?
#
loop_
_entity_poly.entity_id
_entity_poly.type
_entity_poly.pdbx_seq_one_letter_code
_entity_poly.pdbx_strand_id
1 'polypeptide(L)'
;MASFFTLATNLAAYLAETEKVVLSDLDVEEPNSGLFIKGKLSHHEDKFKMVPEWIQDKCTLCGECQKVCNFHAVIQLGTMILIFPELCHSCYACSELCPASALPMIPQKMGELK
;
A
#
# COMPACT_ATOMS: atom_id res chain seq x y z
N MET A 1 -16.33 -18.01 -6.38
CA MET A 1 -15.73 -16.86 -7.10
C MET A 1 -14.31 -17.24 -7.54
N ALA A 2 -14.16 -18.28 -8.38
CA ALA A 2 -12.86 -18.87 -8.75
C ALA A 2 -12.76 -19.22 -10.26
N SER A 3 -13.74 -18.76 -11.05
CA SER A 3 -13.92 -19.23 -12.44
C SER A 3 -13.26 -18.35 -13.49
N PHE A 4 -13.08 -17.05 -13.23
CA PHE A 4 -12.56 -16.12 -14.26
C PHE A 4 -11.05 -16.27 -14.48
N PHE A 5 -10.28 -16.37 -13.39
CA PHE A 5 -8.84 -16.55 -13.44
C PHE A 5 -8.41 -17.83 -14.20
N THR A 6 -9.03 -18.97 -13.86
CA THR A 6 -8.71 -20.27 -14.47
C THR A 6 -9.02 -20.28 -15.97
N LEU A 7 -10.11 -19.65 -16.38
CA LEU A 7 -10.47 -19.54 -17.79
C LEU A 7 -9.46 -18.66 -18.55
N ALA A 8 -9.14 -17.47 -18.02
CA ALA A 8 -8.21 -16.54 -18.65
C ALA A 8 -6.81 -17.16 -18.81
N THR A 9 -6.31 -17.84 -17.78
CA THR A 9 -4.99 -18.47 -17.79
C THR A 9 -4.91 -19.62 -18.79
N ASN A 10 -5.92 -20.51 -18.82
CA ASN A 10 -5.93 -21.62 -19.78
C ASN A 10 -6.11 -21.13 -21.23
N LEU A 11 -6.97 -20.12 -21.44
CA LEU A 11 -7.16 -19.52 -22.76
C LEU A 11 -5.87 -18.86 -23.26
N ALA A 12 -5.19 -18.11 -22.39
CA ALA A 12 -3.92 -17.49 -22.72
C ALA A 12 -2.85 -18.54 -23.05
N ALA A 13 -2.77 -19.63 -22.28
CA ALA A 13 -1.85 -20.72 -22.53
C ALA A 13 -2.13 -21.40 -23.88
N TYR A 14 -3.39 -21.70 -24.19
CA TYR A 14 -3.80 -22.33 -25.44
C TYR A 14 -3.50 -21.43 -26.65
N LEU A 15 -3.87 -20.14 -26.59
CA LEU A 15 -3.62 -19.20 -27.67
C LEU A 15 -2.13 -18.93 -27.89
N ALA A 16 -1.31 -19.00 -26.83
CA ALA A 16 0.13 -18.83 -26.92
C ALA A 16 0.84 -19.93 -27.72
N GLU A 17 0.18 -21.05 -28.02
CA GLU A 17 0.71 -22.10 -28.89
C GLU A 17 0.84 -21.64 -30.35
N THR A 18 -0.01 -20.71 -30.80
CA THR A 18 -0.07 -20.25 -32.19
C THR A 18 0.15 -18.74 -32.34
N GLU A 19 -0.19 -17.95 -31.33
CA GLU A 19 -0.22 -16.48 -31.39
C GLU A 19 0.65 -15.85 -30.30
N LYS A 20 1.05 -14.59 -30.51
CA LYS A 20 1.69 -13.80 -29.45
C LYS A 20 0.62 -13.28 -28.48
N VAL A 21 0.66 -13.74 -27.24
CA VAL A 21 -0.33 -13.41 -26.20
C VAL A 21 0.31 -12.67 -25.04
N VAL A 22 -0.42 -11.71 -24.47
CA VAL A 22 -0.11 -11.07 -23.19
C VAL A 22 -1.21 -11.41 -22.20
N LEU A 23 -0.85 -12.02 -21.08
CA LEU A 23 -1.75 -12.26 -19.95
C LEU A 23 -1.45 -11.21 -18.88
N SER A 24 -2.48 -10.48 -18.45
CA SER A 24 -2.39 -9.50 -17.36
C SER A 24 -3.32 -9.92 -16.24
N ASP A 25 -2.76 -10.13 -15.05
CA ASP A 25 -3.52 -10.40 -13.84
C ASP A 25 -3.93 -9.06 -13.20
N LEU A 26 -5.21 -8.73 -13.26
CA LEU A 26 -5.76 -7.49 -12.72
C LEU A 26 -6.57 -7.74 -11.44
N ASP A 27 -6.46 -8.93 -10.85
CA ASP A 27 -7.01 -9.19 -9.54
C ASP A 27 -6.15 -8.48 -8.48
N VAL A 28 -6.77 -7.55 -7.75
CA VAL A 28 -6.11 -6.78 -6.70
C VAL A 28 -5.90 -7.63 -5.44
N GLU A 29 -6.81 -8.56 -5.16
CA GLU A 29 -6.81 -9.35 -3.93
C GLU A 29 -5.97 -10.62 -4.09
N GLU A 30 -6.06 -11.28 -5.25
CA GLU A 30 -5.45 -12.60 -5.48
C GLU A 30 -4.75 -12.76 -6.84
N PRO A 31 -3.71 -11.96 -7.19
CA PRO A 31 -3.00 -12.10 -8.46
C PRO A 31 -2.16 -13.39 -8.48
N ASN A 32 -2.64 -14.43 -9.15
CA ASN A 32 -2.11 -15.80 -9.05
C ASN A 32 -1.78 -16.48 -10.41
N SER A 33 -1.80 -15.75 -11.53
CA SER A 33 -1.38 -16.24 -12.87
C SER A 33 -0.01 -16.90 -12.89
N GLY A 34 0.94 -16.36 -12.11
CA GLY A 34 2.30 -16.87 -12.02
C GLY A 34 2.42 -18.29 -11.42
N LEU A 35 1.36 -18.82 -10.78
CA LEU A 35 1.34 -20.21 -10.30
C LEU A 35 1.30 -21.22 -11.45
N PHE A 36 0.69 -20.85 -12.58
CA PHE A 36 0.45 -21.75 -13.72
C PHE A 36 1.35 -21.44 -14.91
N ILE A 37 1.65 -20.16 -15.15
CA ILE A 37 2.50 -19.72 -16.26
C ILE A 37 3.88 -19.33 -15.72
N LYS A 38 4.90 -20.11 -16.08
CA LYS A 38 6.29 -19.84 -15.69
C LYS A 38 6.97 -18.95 -16.73
N GLY A 39 7.45 -17.78 -16.29
CA GLY A 39 8.24 -16.85 -17.09
C GLY A 39 9.57 -16.52 -16.43
N LYS A 40 10.44 -15.80 -17.15
CA LYS A 40 11.59 -15.13 -16.54
C LYS A 40 11.11 -13.80 -15.97
N LEU A 41 11.40 -13.55 -14.69
CA LEU A 41 11.14 -12.25 -14.06
C LEU A 41 11.92 -11.17 -14.83
N SER A 42 11.20 -10.15 -15.31
CA SER A 42 11.78 -9.07 -16.12
C SER A 42 11.94 -7.76 -15.34
N HIS A 43 11.10 -7.55 -14.34
CA HIS A 43 11.07 -6.35 -13.50
C HIS A 43 10.75 -6.73 -12.07
N HIS A 44 11.36 -6.06 -11.10
CA HIS A 44 11.01 -6.16 -9.69
C HIS A 44 11.17 -4.79 -9.06
N GLU A 45 10.16 -4.35 -8.32
CA GLU A 45 10.19 -3.05 -7.68
C GLU A 45 9.45 -3.09 -6.35
N ASP A 46 10.13 -2.67 -5.28
CA ASP A 46 9.49 -2.48 -3.98
C ASP A 46 8.60 -1.23 -4.02
N LYS A 47 7.34 -1.39 -3.59
CA LYS A 47 6.39 -0.30 -3.45
C LYS A 47 6.28 0.12 -2.00
N PHE A 48 6.21 1.42 -1.79
CA PHE A 48 6.14 2.04 -0.47
C PHE A 48 4.92 2.96 -0.39
N LYS A 49 4.33 3.03 0.78
CA LYS A 49 3.40 4.09 1.18
C LYS A 49 4.06 4.99 2.20
N MET A 50 3.61 6.23 2.31
CA MET A 50 4.19 7.20 3.24
C MET A 50 3.32 7.28 4.49
N VAL A 51 3.90 7.03 5.66
CA VAL A 51 3.17 6.98 6.94
C VAL A 51 3.86 7.92 7.93
N PRO A 52 3.12 8.69 8.74
CA PRO A 52 3.76 9.56 9.73
C PRO A 52 4.49 8.74 10.79
N GLU A 53 5.61 9.26 11.28
CA GLU A 53 6.32 8.76 12.46
C GLU A 53 6.25 9.79 13.58
N TRP A 54 5.82 9.39 14.77
CA TRP A 54 5.72 10.32 15.90
C TRP A 54 7.07 10.55 16.56
N ILE A 55 7.59 11.77 16.46
CA ILE A 55 8.78 12.23 17.21
C ILE A 55 8.31 12.82 18.54
N GLN A 56 8.35 12.02 19.59
CA GLN A 56 7.90 12.41 20.94
C GLN A 56 8.56 13.70 21.43
N ASP A 57 9.87 13.85 21.24
CA ASP A 57 10.66 14.99 21.74
C ASP A 57 10.26 16.34 21.13
N LYS A 58 9.66 16.33 19.93
CA LYS A 58 9.17 17.54 19.27
C LYS A 58 7.69 17.81 19.56
N CYS A 59 6.94 16.80 19.95
CA CYS A 59 5.49 16.88 20.02
C CYS A 59 5.03 17.72 21.21
N THR A 60 4.25 18.76 20.95
CA THR A 60 3.62 19.59 21.99
C THR A 60 2.28 19.05 22.48
N LEU A 61 1.86 17.87 22.01
CA LEU A 61 0.57 17.22 22.33
C LEU A 61 -0.65 18.13 22.06
N CYS A 62 -0.56 19.00 21.04
CA CYS A 62 -1.62 19.94 20.68
C CYS A 62 -2.90 19.28 20.10
N GLY A 63 -2.82 18.01 19.69
CA GLY A 63 -3.95 17.24 19.17
C GLY A 63 -4.39 17.58 17.74
N GLU A 64 -3.69 18.49 17.04
CA GLU A 64 -4.09 18.91 15.70
C GLU A 64 -4.06 17.76 14.69
N CYS A 65 -3.05 16.90 14.77
CA CYS A 65 -2.90 15.73 13.92
C CYS A 65 -4.09 14.75 14.01
N GLN A 66 -4.68 14.58 15.19
CA GLN A 66 -5.87 13.77 15.39
C GLN A 66 -7.09 14.44 14.75
N LYS A 67 -7.27 15.76 14.96
CA LYS A 67 -8.44 16.51 14.47
C LYS A 67 -8.53 16.51 12.94
N VAL A 68 -7.39 16.63 12.26
CA VAL A 68 -7.34 16.70 10.78
C VAL A 68 -7.39 15.32 10.11
N CYS A 69 -7.29 14.23 10.88
CA CYS A 69 -7.25 12.88 10.32
C CYS A 69 -8.66 12.32 10.08
N ASN A 70 -9.17 12.49 8.87
CA ASN A 70 -10.50 11.96 8.47
C ASN A 70 -10.62 10.43 8.55
N PHE A 71 -9.50 9.71 8.60
CA PHE A 71 -9.44 8.25 8.62
C PHE A 71 -9.16 7.67 10.01
N HIS A 72 -9.02 8.52 11.04
CA HIS A 72 -8.67 8.10 12.40
C HIS A 72 -7.38 7.26 12.49
N ALA A 73 -6.46 7.47 11.55
CA ALA A 73 -5.17 6.80 11.51
C ALA A 73 -4.17 7.37 12.53
N VAL A 74 -4.45 8.54 13.12
CA VAL A 74 -3.63 9.18 14.15
C VAL A 74 -4.53 9.51 15.34
N ILE A 75 -4.23 8.96 16.51
CA ILE A 75 -5.02 9.11 17.74
C ILE A 75 -4.11 9.54 18.88
N GLN A 76 -4.49 10.58 19.61
CA GLN A 76 -3.85 10.98 20.86
C GLN A 76 -4.53 10.29 22.05
N LEU A 77 -3.76 9.51 22.81
CA LEU A 77 -4.17 8.91 24.07
C LEU A 77 -3.32 9.46 25.20
N GLY A 78 -3.87 10.44 25.94
CA GLY A 78 -3.14 11.14 26.99
C GLY A 78 -1.90 11.83 26.42
N THR A 79 -0.72 11.32 26.79
CA THR A 79 0.60 11.83 26.37
C THR A 79 1.22 11.05 25.21
N MET A 80 0.48 10.14 24.57
CA MET A 80 0.95 9.35 23.44
C MET A 80 0.21 9.68 22.15
N ILE A 81 0.90 9.62 21.02
CA ILE A 81 0.30 9.58 19.68
C ILE A 81 0.43 8.17 19.13
N LEU A 82 -0.70 7.51 18.88
CA LEU A 82 -0.78 6.24 18.19
C LEU A 82 -1.05 6.47 16.70
N ILE A 83 -0.34 5.71 15.87
CA ILE A 83 -0.46 5.76 14.42
C ILE A 83 -0.84 4.35 13.97
N PHE A 84 -1.91 4.25 13.17
CA PHE A 84 -2.41 3.01 12.56
C PHE A 84 -2.10 3.06 11.07
N PRO A 85 -0.96 2.49 10.62
CA PRO A 85 -0.55 2.58 9.23
C PRO A 85 -1.58 2.00 8.25
N GLU A 86 -2.34 1.00 8.66
CA GLU A 86 -3.37 0.32 7.86
C GLU A 86 -4.53 1.26 7.52
N LEU A 87 -4.82 2.25 8.37
CA LEU A 87 -5.84 3.27 8.16
C LEU A 87 -5.27 4.55 7.52
N CYS A 88 -3.95 4.63 7.35
CA CYS A 88 -3.30 5.83 6.84
C CYS A 88 -3.38 5.90 5.31
N HIS A 89 -4.03 6.94 4.78
CA HIS A 89 -4.18 7.18 3.35
C HIS A 89 -3.06 8.03 2.73
N SER A 90 -1.93 8.21 3.44
CA SER A 90 -0.79 9.01 2.95
C SER A 90 -1.19 10.41 2.47
N CYS A 91 -2.15 11.07 3.12
CA CYS A 91 -2.68 12.38 2.68
C CYS A 91 -1.89 13.59 3.20
N TYR A 92 -0.85 13.36 4.00
CA TYR A 92 0.07 14.37 4.56
C TYR A 92 -0.56 15.40 5.54
N ALA A 93 -1.88 15.45 5.71
CA ALA A 93 -2.54 16.45 6.56
C ALA A 93 -1.96 16.54 7.98
N CYS A 94 -1.77 15.40 8.65
CA CYS A 94 -1.22 15.36 10.01
C CYS A 94 0.25 15.80 10.10
N SER A 95 1.02 15.68 9.00
CA SER A 95 2.42 16.08 8.94
C SER A 95 2.55 17.58 8.68
N GLU A 96 1.90 18.06 7.63
CA GLU A 96 1.99 19.46 7.16
C GLU A 96 1.30 20.45 8.10
N LEU A 97 0.23 20.01 8.78
CA LEU A 97 -0.48 20.86 9.74
C LEU A 97 0.05 20.73 11.17
N CYS A 98 1.10 19.92 11.40
CA CYS A 98 1.70 19.82 12.72
C CYS A 98 2.55 21.07 13.00
N PRO A 99 2.17 21.95 13.95
CA PRO A 99 2.92 23.18 14.23
C PRO A 99 4.32 22.91 14.80
N ALA A 100 4.56 21.72 15.34
CA ALA A 100 5.83 21.30 15.89
C ALA A 100 6.66 20.41 14.96
N SER A 101 6.16 20.13 13.75
CA SER A 101 6.79 19.22 12.78
C SER A 101 7.19 17.87 13.40
N ALA A 102 6.32 17.34 14.26
CA ALA A 102 6.58 16.14 15.07
C ALA A 102 6.09 14.84 14.41
N LEU A 103 5.61 14.91 13.16
CA LEU A 103 5.05 13.79 12.40
C LEU A 103 5.64 13.71 10.98
N PRO A 104 6.97 13.61 10.79
CA PRO A 104 7.53 13.42 9.45
C PRO A 104 6.99 12.16 8.79
N MET A 105 6.79 12.22 7.48
CA MET A 105 6.34 11.08 6.69
C MET A 105 7.52 10.19 6.32
N ILE A 106 7.46 8.92 6.69
CA ILE A 106 8.49 7.92 6.39
C ILE A 106 7.97 6.87 5.40
N PRO A 107 8.82 6.34 4.51
CA PRO A 107 8.43 5.27 3.60
C PRO A 107 8.27 3.96 4.38
N GLN A 108 7.11 3.33 4.22
CA GLN A 108 6.82 1.98 4.72
C GLN A 108 6.54 1.07 3.54
N LYS A 109 7.29 -0.05 3.43
CA LYS A 109 7.09 -1.02 2.36
C LYS A 109 5.68 -1.60 2.43
N MET A 110 4.93 -1.47 1.34
CA MET A 110 3.57 -2.01 1.22
C MET A 110 3.53 -3.32 0.44
N GLY A 111 4.50 -3.54 -0.44
CA GLY A 111 4.54 -4.71 -1.29
C GLY A 111 5.63 -4.61 -2.33
N GLU A 112 5.50 -5.44 -3.36
CA GLU A 112 6.42 -5.53 -4.47
C GLU A 112 5.62 -5.70 -5.77
N LEU A 113 6.12 -5.09 -6.83
CA LEU A 113 5.66 -5.28 -8.21
C LEU A 113 6.64 -6.24 -8.89
N LYS A 114 6.14 -7.33 -9.48
CA LYS A 114 6.91 -8.39 -10.14
C LYS A 114 6.27 -8.78 -11.45
#